data_AF-A0A1E4I3X5-F1
#
_entry.id   AF-A0A1E4I3X5-F1
#
_cell.length_a   1.000
_cell.length_b   1.000
_cell.length_c   1.000
_cell.angle_alpha   90.00
_cell.angle_beta   90.00
_cell.angle_gamma   90.00
#
_symmetry.space_group_name_H-M   'P 1'
#
loop_
_entity.id
_entity.type
_entity.pdbx_description
1 polymer ?
#
loop_
_entity_poly.entity_id
_entity_poly.type
_entity_poly.pdbx_seq_one_letter_code
_entity_poly.pdbx_strand_id
1 'polypeptide(L)'
;MSDLNDPRVFFAAERTLMAWNRTGLTLMAFGFVLERFGLFLHVLRQTGHAGRDLSFWIGIAFICLALVVIGFSIVQFRRVLRTLKPIEIPERYCTWGGIAMNLSVVLLGFALLAYLFSEL
;
A
#
# COMPACT_ATOMS: atom_id res chain seq x y z
N MET A 1 4.21 -30.66 -1.32
CA MET A 1 2.95 -30.20 -0.69
C MET A 1 3.30 -29.99 0.77
N SER A 2 3.05 -28.82 1.36
CA SER A 2 3.36 -28.61 2.77
C SER A 2 2.33 -29.36 3.63
N ASP A 3 2.75 -30.49 4.23
CA ASP A 3 1.95 -31.31 5.14
C ASP A 3 1.81 -30.67 6.53
N LEU A 4 1.55 -29.37 6.57
CA LEU A 4 1.30 -28.62 7.80
C LEU A 4 -0.18 -28.31 7.84
N ASN A 5 -1.01 -29.30 8.22
CA ASN A 5 -2.42 -29.12 8.59
C ASN A 5 -2.53 -28.29 9.89
N ASP A 6 -1.92 -27.09 9.90
CA ASP A 6 -1.79 -26.22 11.06
C ASP A 6 -2.41 -24.86 10.72
N PRO A 7 -3.49 -24.44 11.43
CA PRO A 7 -4.12 -23.13 11.22
C PRO A 7 -3.17 -21.95 11.47
N ARG A 8 -2.00 -22.17 12.11
CA ARG A 8 -0.95 -21.13 12.26
C ARG A 8 -0.43 -20.61 10.92
N VAL A 9 -0.44 -21.43 9.86
CA VAL A 9 0.03 -21.01 8.52
C VAL A 9 -0.84 -19.88 7.98
N PHE A 10 -2.16 -19.98 8.17
CA PHE A 10 -3.11 -18.93 7.80
C PHE A 10 -2.84 -17.63 8.58
N PHE A 11 -2.70 -17.70 9.90
CA PHE A 11 -2.41 -16.52 10.73
C PHE A 11 -1.03 -15.91 10.45
N ALA A 12 -0.05 -16.72 10.03
CA ALA A 12 1.24 -16.21 9.55
C ALA A 12 1.06 -15.40 8.25
N ALA A 13 0.29 -15.92 7.29
CA ALA A 13 -0.02 -15.21 6.06
C ALA A 13 -0.74 -13.87 6.31
N GLU A 14 -1.72 -13.86 7.22
CA GLU A 14 -2.44 -12.63 7.60
C GLU A 14 -1.51 -11.59 8.23
N ARG A 15 -0.60 -12.01 9.12
CA ARG A 15 0.41 -11.10 9.69
C ARG A 15 1.32 -10.51 8.62
N THR A 16 1.72 -11.31 7.62
CA THR A 16 2.51 -10.76 6.52
C THR A 16 1.73 -9.74 5.70
N LEU A 17 0.43 -9.99 5.44
CA LEU A 17 -0.46 -9.05 4.75
C LEU A 17 -0.56 -7.71 5.51
N MET A 18 -0.70 -7.74 6.83
CA MET A 18 -0.72 -6.53 7.66
C MET A 18 0.63 -5.82 7.70
N ALA A 19 1.74 -6.56 7.70
CA ALA A 19 3.07 -5.97 7.63
C ALA A 19 3.30 -5.23 6.31
N TRP A 20 2.88 -5.81 5.19
CA TRP A 20 2.91 -5.15 3.88
C TRP A 20 2.03 -3.90 3.83
N ASN A 21 0.84 -3.94 4.44
CA ASN A 21 -0.04 -2.77 4.54
C ASN A 21 0.65 -1.61 5.26
N ARG A 22 1.28 -1.88 6.41
CA ARG A 22 2.04 -0.88 7.17
C ARG A 22 3.17 -0.28 6.33
N THR A 23 3.95 -1.10 5.64
CA THR A 23 5.02 -0.61 4.74
C THR A 23 4.44 0.27 3.63
N GLY A 24 3.35 -0.16 3.00
CA GLY A 24 2.66 0.63 1.98
C GLY A 24 2.17 1.99 2.49
N LEU A 25 1.51 2.02 3.66
CA LEU A 25 1.05 3.26 4.29
C LEU A 25 2.22 4.21 4.61
N THR A 26 3.35 3.69 5.10
CA THR A 26 4.53 4.52 5.37
C THR A 26 5.11 5.13 4.09
N LEU A 27 5.14 4.37 2.99
CA LEU A 27 5.59 4.88 1.68
C LEU A 27 4.63 5.95 1.14
N MET A 28 3.31 5.74 1.28
CA MET A 28 2.30 6.73 0.91
C MET A 28 2.45 8.03 1.69
N ALA A 29 2.56 7.93 3.01
CA ALA A 29 2.75 9.09 3.89
C ALA A 29 4.04 9.85 3.53
N PHE A 30 5.13 9.12 3.29
CA PHE A 30 6.39 9.74 2.87
C PHE A 30 6.27 10.43 1.50
N GLY A 31 5.60 9.81 0.54
CA GLY A 31 5.33 10.42 -0.77
C GLY A 31 4.54 11.73 -0.67
N PHE A 32 3.50 11.76 0.17
CA PHE A 32 2.75 12.99 0.45
C PHE A 32 3.60 14.07 1.12
N VAL A 33 4.44 13.69 2.10
CA VAL A 33 5.34 14.64 2.77
C VAL A 33 6.35 15.24 1.78
N LEU A 34 6.94 14.42 0.89
CA LEU A 34 7.88 14.90 -0.11
C LEU A 34 7.26 15.88 -1.10
N GLU A 35 6.02 15.62 -1.52
CA GLU A 35 5.27 16.54 -2.39
C GLU A 35 5.07 17.90 -1.71
N ARG A 36 4.55 17.90 -0.47
CA ARG A 36 4.34 19.13 0.31
C ARG A 36 5.63 19.86 0.65
N PHE A 37 6.74 19.15 0.84
CA PHE A 37 8.05 19.74 1.03
C PHE A 37 8.52 20.49 -0.22
N GLY A 38 8.19 19.99 -1.41
CA GLY A 38 8.43 20.66 -2.69
C GLY A 38 7.71 22.00 -2.79
N LEU A 39 6.42 22.05 -2.41
CA LEU A 39 5.64 23.28 -2.35
C LEU A 39 6.21 24.27 -1.32
N PHE A 40 6.62 23.79 -0.14
CA PHE A 40 7.25 24.63 0.87
C PHE A 40 8.53 25.31 0.36
N LEU A 41 9.40 24.57 -0.32
CA LEU A 41 10.61 25.13 -0.94
C LEU A 41 10.29 26.11 -2.06
N HIS A 42 9.19 25.91 -2.79
CA HIS A 42 8.74 26.82 -3.82
C HIS A 42 8.32 28.18 -3.24
N VAL A 43 7.57 28.19 -2.14
CA VAL A 43 7.19 29.44 -1.46
C VAL A 43 8.40 30.18 -0.90
N LEU A 44 9.41 29.44 -0.43
CA LEU A 44 10.62 30.02 0.16
C LEU A 44 11.57 30.61 -0.88
N ARG A 45 11.59 30.08 -2.12
CA ARG A 45 12.40 30.60 -3.24
C ARG A 45 11.57 31.58 -4.07
N GLN A 46 11.68 32.87 -3.75
CA GLN A 46 10.99 33.96 -4.47
C GLN A 46 11.46 34.17 -5.93
N THR A 47 12.43 33.41 -6.43
CA THR A 47 13.00 33.56 -7.78
C THR A 47 13.33 32.20 -8.43
N GLY A 48 12.74 31.95 -9.61
CA GLY A 48 13.34 31.10 -10.66
C GLY A 48 13.12 29.58 -10.61
N HIS A 49 12.04 29.13 -11.26
CA HIS A 49 11.88 27.91 -12.08
C HIS A 49 13.03 26.88 -12.07
N ALA A 50 12.81 25.72 -11.41
CA ALA A 50 13.36 24.39 -11.82
C ALA A 50 13.00 23.24 -10.84
N GLY A 51 12.54 23.52 -9.61
CA GLY A 51 12.37 22.48 -8.58
C GLY A 51 10.95 21.94 -8.35
N ARG A 52 9.91 22.56 -8.93
CA ARG A 52 8.50 22.24 -8.65
C ARG A 52 8.15 20.82 -9.10
N ASP A 53 8.70 20.38 -10.23
CA ASP A 53 8.37 19.09 -10.81
C ASP A 53 9.08 17.93 -10.11
N LEU A 54 10.36 18.06 -9.76
CA LEU A 54 11.13 16.92 -9.22
C LEU A 54 10.56 16.40 -7.89
N SER A 55 10.26 17.28 -6.92
CA SER A 55 9.69 16.83 -5.64
C SER A 55 8.30 16.22 -5.81
N PHE A 56 7.51 16.78 -6.74
CA PHE A 56 6.20 16.27 -7.10
C PHE A 56 6.28 14.87 -7.74
N TRP A 57 7.14 14.69 -8.74
CA TRP A 57 7.39 13.40 -9.39
C TRP A 57 7.92 12.35 -8.42
N ILE A 58 8.81 12.73 -7.49
CA ILE A 58 9.30 11.83 -6.44
C ILE A 58 8.15 11.44 -5.50
N GLY A 59 7.32 12.39 -5.07
CA GLY A 59 6.14 12.13 -4.23
C GLY A 59 5.18 11.14 -4.89
N ILE A 60 4.84 11.36 -6.17
CA ILE A 60 4.03 10.43 -6.98
C ILE A 60 4.70 9.06 -7.05
N ALA A 61 6.02 8.99 -7.31
CA ALA A 61 6.73 7.72 -7.41
C ALA A 61 6.61 6.89 -6.11
N PHE A 62 6.69 7.54 -4.94
CA PHE A 62 6.50 6.88 -3.64
C PHE A 62 5.05 6.40 -3.43
N ILE A 63 4.04 7.19 -3.82
CA ILE A 63 2.63 6.78 -3.74
C ILE A 63 2.33 5.62 -4.70
N CYS A 64 2.84 5.68 -5.94
CA CYS A 64 2.75 4.59 -6.91
C CYS A 64 3.43 3.32 -6.39
N LEU A 65 4.64 3.44 -5.82
CA LEU A 65 5.34 2.32 -5.20
C LEU A 65 4.52 1.71 -4.06
N ALA A 66 3.92 2.54 -3.20
CA ALA A 66 3.03 2.07 -2.14
C ALA A 66 1.83 1.29 -2.69
N LEU A 67 1.17 1.79 -3.73
CA LEU A 67 0.05 1.10 -4.39
C LEU A 67 0.48 -0.26 -4.95
N VAL A 68 1.64 -0.32 -5.61
CA VAL A 68 2.20 -1.58 -6.14
C VAL A 68 2.50 -2.55 -5.01
N VAL A 69 3.13 -2.10 -3.92
CA VAL A 69 3.47 -2.94 -2.77
C VAL A 69 2.22 -3.50 -2.09
N ILE A 70 1.19 -2.67 -1.88
CA ILE A 70 -0.07 -3.11 -1.28
C ILE A 70 -0.83 -4.06 -2.22
N GLY A 71 -0.87 -3.74 -3.52
CA GLY A 71 -1.47 -4.61 -4.53
C GLY A 71 -0.79 -5.97 -4.62
N PHE A 72 0.55 -5.99 -4.58
CA PHE A 72 1.35 -7.21 -4.53
C PHE A 72 1.01 -8.05 -3.29
N SER A 73 0.80 -7.40 -2.14
CA SER A 73 0.40 -8.08 -0.91
C SER A 73 -0.95 -8.80 -1.05
N ILE A 74 -1.94 -8.17 -1.68
CA ILE A 74 -3.24 -8.79 -1.97
C ILE A 74 -3.05 -10.02 -2.86
N VAL A 75 -2.25 -9.91 -3.93
CA VAL A 75 -1.99 -11.02 -4.85
C VAL A 75 -1.27 -12.17 -4.14
N GLN A 76 -0.25 -11.86 -3.34
CA GLN A 76 0.50 -12.84 -2.56
C GLN A 76 -0.41 -13.56 -1.56
N PHE A 77 -1.25 -12.83 -0.82
CA PHE A 77 -2.20 -13.42 0.12
C PHE A 77 -3.23 -14.31 -0.60
N ARG A 78 -3.76 -13.88 -1.75
CA ARG A 78 -4.66 -14.73 -2.57
C ARG A 78 -3.97 -15.97 -3.12
N ARG A 79 -2.68 -15.88 -3.48
CA ARG A 79 -1.90 -17.03 -3.92
C ARG A 79 -1.71 -18.04 -2.78
N VAL A 80 -1.43 -17.56 -1.58
CA VAL A 80 -1.33 -18.39 -0.37
C VAL A 80 -2.68 -19.03 -0.03
N LEU A 81 -3.78 -18.28 -0.10
CA LEU A 81 -5.14 -18.81 0.09
C LEU A 81 -5.50 -19.92 -0.90
N ARG A 82 -5.08 -19.82 -2.16
CA ARG A 82 -5.31 -20.88 -3.16
C ARG A 82 -4.51 -22.16 -2.90
N THR A 83 -3.43 -22.08 -2.14
CA THR A 83 -2.61 -23.25 -1.79
C THR A 83 -3.01 -23.91 -0.47
N LEU A 84 -3.78 -23.22 0.38
CA LEU A 84 -4.26 -23.73 1.66
C LEU A 84 -5.43 -24.71 1.46
N LYS A 85 -5.44 -25.80 2.22
CA LYS A 85 -6.55 -26.77 2.25
C LYS A 85 -7.69 -26.24 3.12
N PRO A 86 -8.96 -26.64 2.88
CA PRO A 86 -10.10 -26.21 3.70
C PRO A 86 -9.95 -26.49 5.21
N ILE A 87 -9.14 -27.49 5.57
CA ILE A 87 -8.89 -27.88 6.97
C ILE A 87 -7.96 -26.93 7.73
N GLU A 88 -7.23 -26.06 7.02
CA GLU A 88 -6.28 -25.10 7.60
C GLU A 88 -6.94 -23.73 7.87
N ILE A 89 -8.21 -23.55 7.42
CA ILE A 89 -9.00 -22.33 7.63
C ILE A 89 -9.98 -22.59 8.78
N PRO A 90 -9.91 -21.86 9.90
CA PRO A 90 -10.86 -22.05 11.00
C PRO A 90 -12.30 -21.78 10.51
N GLU A 91 -13.24 -22.69 10.79
CA GLU A 91 -14.63 -22.72 10.25
C GLU A 91 -15.49 -21.45 10.46
N ARG A 92 -15.02 -20.50 11.27
CA ARG A 92 -15.71 -19.22 11.55
C ARG A 92 -14.88 -17.97 11.28
N TYR A 93 -13.68 -18.10 10.71
CA TYR A 93 -12.80 -16.95 10.51
C TYR A 93 -13.10 -16.22 9.20
N CYS A 94 -13.35 -14.92 9.29
CA CYS A 94 -13.66 -14.08 8.13
C CYS A 94 -12.37 -13.69 7.40
N THR A 95 -11.94 -14.52 6.44
CA THR A 95 -10.72 -14.31 5.63
C THR A 95 -10.73 -13.04 4.78
N TRP A 96 -11.88 -12.38 4.65
CA TRP A 96 -12.08 -11.18 3.85
C TRP A 96 -11.58 -9.89 4.50
N GLY A 97 -11.46 -9.82 5.83
CA GLY A 97 -11.13 -8.58 6.54
C GLY A 97 -9.81 -7.94 6.10
N GLY A 98 -8.74 -8.75 6.05
CA GLY A 98 -7.42 -8.27 5.61
C GLY A 98 -7.38 -7.84 4.15
N ILE A 99 -8.14 -8.52 3.28
CA ILE A 99 -8.24 -8.17 1.86
C ILE A 99 -9.02 -6.86 1.71
N ALA A 100 -10.16 -6.73 2.39
CA ALA A 100 -10.99 -5.53 2.37
C ALA A 100 -10.19 -4.30 2.84
N MET A 101 -9.43 -4.42 3.93
CA MET A 101 -8.59 -3.33 4.43
C MET A 101 -7.55 -2.88 3.39
N ASN A 102 -6.79 -3.81 2.80
CA ASN A 102 -5.81 -3.45 1.77
C ASN A 102 -6.46 -2.87 0.53
N LEU A 103 -7.62 -3.38 0.12
CA LEU A 103 -8.40 -2.85 -1.00
C LEU A 103 -8.84 -1.40 -0.73
N SER A 104 -9.33 -1.12 0.48
CA SER A 104 -9.70 0.22 0.91
C SER A 104 -8.50 1.18 0.85
N VAL A 105 -7.31 0.76 1.31
CA VAL A 105 -6.10 1.59 1.23
C VAL A 105 -5.69 1.84 -0.22
N VAL A 106 -5.78 0.84 -1.11
CA VAL A 106 -5.51 1.02 -2.54
C VAL A 106 -6.48 2.02 -3.18
N LEU A 107 -7.79 1.89 -2.89
CA LEU A 107 -8.82 2.82 -3.36
C LEU A 107 -8.55 4.25 -2.89
N LEU A 108 -8.26 4.43 -1.60
CA LEU A 108 -7.91 5.73 -1.03
C LEU A 108 -6.61 6.30 -1.64
N GLY A 109 -5.63 5.45 -1.93
CA GLY A 109 -4.41 5.85 -2.60
C GLY A 109 -4.61 6.32 -4.03
N PHE A 110 -5.48 5.65 -4.79
CA PHE A 110 -5.89 6.13 -6.12
C PHE A 110 -6.66 7.44 -6.04
N ALA A 111 -7.56 7.58 -5.05
CA ALA A 111 -8.26 8.83 -4.81
C ALA A 111 -7.30 9.97 -4.46
N LEU A 112 -6.27 9.70 -3.64
CA LEU A 112 -5.22 10.66 -3.32
C LEU A 112 -4.42 11.07 -4.55
N LEU A 113 -4.04 10.12 -5.42
CA LEU A 113 -3.38 10.45 -6.69
C LEU A 113 -4.27 11.32 -7.57
N ALA A 114 -5.55 10.97 -7.73
CA ALA A 114 -6.50 11.75 -8.53
C ALA A 114 -6.66 13.17 -7.98
N TYR A 115 -6.75 13.32 -6.65
CA TYR A 115 -6.79 14.61 -5.98
C TYR A 115 -5.51 15.42 -6.25
N LEU A 116 -4.34 14.81 -6.10
CA LEU A 116 -3.06 15.45 -6.35
C LEU A 116 -2.93 15.92 -7.81
N PHE A 117 -3.41 15.11 -8.76
CA PHE A 117 -3.48 15.47 -10.18
C PHE A 117 -4.50 16.56 -10.50
N SER A 118 -5.55 16.71 -9.70
CA SER A 118 -6.55 17.78 -9.88
C SER A 118 -6.08 19.13 -9.31
N GLU A 119 -5.10 19.11 -8.41
CA GLU A 119 -4.53 20.31 -7.78
C GLU A 119 -3.30 20.86 -8.55
N LEU A 120 -2.88 20.16 -9.62
CA LEU A 120 -1.93 20.60 -10.65
C LEU A 120 -2.56 21.63 -11.60
#